data_AF-A0A821CX45-F1
#
_entry.id   AF-A0A821CX45-F1
#
_cell.length_a   1.000
_cell.length_b   1.000
_cell.length_c   1.000
_cell.angle_alpha   90.00
_cell.angle_beta   90.00
_cell.angle_gamma   90.00
#
_symmetry.space_group_name_H-M   'P 1'
#
loop_
_entity.id
_entity.type
_entity.pdbx_description
1 polymer ?
#
loop_
_entity_poly.entity_id
_entity_poly.type
_entity_poly.pdbx_seq_one_letter_code
_entity_poly.pdbx_strand_id
1 'polypeptide(L)'
;TQLPQYAAEVFGSLVVCTQPRVVAALSLANRVAEEYDGKSVGESVGYQVGNANRATGTRIMFMTDAALIRESQRDPSLKRIRVLIIDEAHERSLNTDIVIGMSKLLLQQRPDDFYVVIASATINPTRFLQFFDRPQ
;
A
#
# COMPACT_ATOMS: atom_id res chain seq x y z
N THR A 1 -9.53 1.18 9.24
CA THR A 1 -9.35 1.74 7.89
C THR A 1 -10.15 0.86 6.94
N GLN A 2 -11.13 1.41 6.21
CA GLN A 2 -12.00 0.69 5.27
C GLN A 2 -11.56 0.88 3.80
N LEU A 3 -10.58 1.77 3.58
CA LEU A 3 -10.13 2.18 2.25
C LEU A 3 -9.60 1.01 1.40
N PRO A 4 -8.82 0.05 1.93
CA PRO A 4 -8.35 -1.09 1.15
C PRO A 4 -9.50 -1.95 0.62
N GLN A 5 -10.56 -2.18 1.41
CA GLN A 5 -11.74 -2.95 0.99
C GLN A 5 -12.44 -2.27 -0.19
N TYR A 6 -12.78 -0.98 -0.05
CA TYR A 6 -13.43 -0.23 -1.13
C TYR A 6 -12.59 -0.18 -2.41
N ALA A 7 -11.27 0.03 -2.29
CA ALA A 7 -10.38 0.02 -3.44
C ALA A 7 -10.36 -1.38 -4.11
N ALA A 8 -10.35 -2.46 -3.35
CA ALA A 8 -10.36 -3.82 -3.89
C ALA A 8 -11.65 -4.13 -4.66
N GLU A 9 -12.80 -3.66 -4.16
CA GLU A 9 -14.10 -3.79 -4.81
C GLU A 9 -14.18 -2.98 -6.11
N VAL A 10 -13.75 -1.71 -6.08
CA VAL A 10 -13.85 -0.80 -7.23
C VAL A 10 -12.91 -1.22 -8.36
N PHE A 11 -11.67 -1.57 -8.04
CA PHE A 11 -10.64 -1.84 -9.05
C PHE A 11 -10.56 -3.32 -9.46
N GLY A 12 -11.15 -4.23 -8.68
CA GLY A 12 -11.12 -5.67 -8.95
C GLY A 12 -9.71 -6.27 -9.06
N SER A 13 -8.69 -5.54 -8.61
CA SER A 13 -7.26 -5.83 -8.80
C SER A 13 -6.54 -5.75 -7.45
N LEU A 14 -5.28 -6.18 -7.39
CA LEU A 14 -4.54 -6.20 -6.14
C LEU A 14 -4.32 -4.77 -5.61
N VAL A 15 -4.75 -4.56 -4.36
CA VAL A 15 -4.51 -3.38 -3.57
C VAL A 15 -3.40 -3.68 -2.56
N VAL A 16 -2.38 -2.83 -2.50
CA VAL A 16 -1.36 -2.89 -1.45
C VAL A 16 -1.56 -1.71 -0.51
N CYS A 17 -1.62 -1.98 0.79
CA CYS A 17 -1.64 -0.96 1.83
C CYS A 17 -0.36 -1.08 2.66
N THR A 18 0.48 -0.05 2.66
CA THR A 18 1.69 -0.04 3.49
C THR A 18 1.43 0.49 4.88
N GLN A 19 2.17 -0.04 5.85
CA GLN A 19 2.16 0.35 7.23
C GLN A 19 3.60 0.50 7.72
N PRO A 20 3.94 1.53 8.52
CA PRO A 20 5.30 1.71 9.03
C PRO A 20 5.70 0.62 10.03
N ARG A 21 4.71 0.01 10.72
CA ARG A 21 4.93 -0.97 11.80
C ARG A 21 4.44 -2.37 11.41
N VAL A 22 5.26 -3.38 11.72
CA VAL A 22 4.94 -4.80 11.50
C VAL A 22 3.65 -5.21 12.21
N VAL A 23 3.50 -4.81 13.48
CA VAL A 23 2.31 -5.17 14.28
C VAL A 23 1.03 -4.58 13.67
N ALA A 24 1.10 -3.37 13.11
CA ALA A 24 -0.03 -2.74 12.43
C ALA A 24 -0.40 -3.50 11.15
N ALA A 25 0.58 -3.84 10.31
CA ALA A 25 0.34 -4.61 9.09
C ALA A 25 -0.32 -5.98 9.38
N LEU A 26 0.18 -6.70 10.39
CA LEU A 26 -0.36 -8.01 10.78
C LEU A 26 -1.77 -7.90 11.39
N SER A 27 -1.96 -6.95 12.31
CA SER A 27 -3.25 -6.73 12.97
C SER A 27 -4.34 -6.33 11.96
N LEU A 28 -4.01 -5.42 11.03
CA LEU A 28 -4.92 -5.01 9.98
C LEU A 28 -5.23 -6.15 9.01
N ALA A 29 -4.25 -6.96 8.62
CA ALA A 29 -4.50 -8.10 7.74
C ALA A 29 -5.51 -9.09 8.35
N ASN A 30 -5.34 -9.44 9.64
CA ASN A 30 -6.27 -10.34 10.33
C ASN A 30 -7.67 -9.74 10.42
N ARG A 31 -7.76 -8.50 10.92
CA ARG A 31 -9.04 -7.81 11.08
C ARG A 31 -9.76 -7.63 9.74
N VAL A 32 -9.05 -7.22 8.69
CA VAL A 32 -9.65 -6.96 7.38
C VAL A 32 -10.01 -8.26 6.67
N ALA A 33 -9.31 -9.37 6.90
CA ALA A 33 -9.74 -10.67 6.40
C ALA A 33 -11.11 -11.07 6.97
N GLU A 34 -11.28 -10.91 8.29
CA GLU A 34 -12.57 -11.15 8.96
C GLU A 34 -13.67 -10.21 8.45
N GLU A 35 -13.38 -8.91 8.29
CA GLU A 35 -14.36 -7.91 7.85
C GLU A 35 -14.71 -8.01 6.35
N TYR A 36 -13.78 -8.39 5.49
CA TYR A 36 -13.95 -8.33 4.03
C TYR A 36 -14.76 -9.51 3.48
N ASP A 37 -14.43 -10.73 3.87
CA ASP A 37 -15.16 -11.93 3.43
C ASP A 37 -15.20 -13.07 4.46
N GLY A 38 -14.70 -12.83 5.69
CA GLY A 38 -14.68 -13.82 6.76
C GLY A 38 -13.68 -14.97 6.55
N LYS A 39 -12.81 -14.89 5.54
CA LYS A 39 -11.83 -15.93 5.23
C LYS A 39 -10.55 -15.78 6.05
N SER A 40 -9.72 -16.81 6.02
CA SER A 40 -8.41 -16.75 6.68
C SER A 40 -7.46 -15.84 5.91
N VAL A 41 -6.53 -15.22 6.64
CA VAL A 41 -5.39 -14.53 6.02
C VAL A 41 -4.59 -15.54 5.18
N GLY A 42 -4.26 -15.16 3.95
CA GLY A 42 -3.67 -16.05 2.95
C GLY A 42 -4.60 -16.40 1.78
N GLU A 43 -5.84 -15.88 1.80
CA GLU A 43 -6.82 -16.07 0.74
C GLU A 43 -7.08 -14.74 -0.01
N SER A 44 -8.12 -14.00 0.39
CA SER A 44 -8.43 -12.68 -0.21
C SER A 44 -7.51 -11.60 0.32
N VAL A 45 -7.17 -11.67 1.60
CA VAL A 45 -6.33 -10.70 2.31
C VAL A 45 -5.05 -11.37 2.76
N GLY A 46 -3.93 -10.70 2.58
CA GLY A 46 -2.61 -11.18 2.96
C GLY A 46 -1.74 -10.10 3.58
N TYR A 47 -0.52 -10.48 3.94
CA TYR A 47 0.49 -9.55 4.40
C TYR A 47 1.90 -9.94 3.93
N GLN A 48 2.81 -8.97 3.94
CA GLN A 48 4.24 -9.23 3.79
C GLN A 48 5.05 -8.29 4.70
N VAL A 49 5.73 -8.86 5.67
CA VAL A 49 6.50 -8.13 6.68
C VAL A 49 7.89 -8.75 6.83
N GLY A 50 8.92 -7.90 7.00
CA GLY A 50 10.30 -8.40 7.07
C GLY A 50 10.71 -9.18 5.80
N ASN A 51 11.65 -10.11 5.95
CA ASN A 51 12.26 -10.80 4.80
C ASN A 51 11.51 -12.07 4.37
N ALA A 52 10.95 -12.82 5.31
CA ALA A 52 10.38 -14.14 5.06
C ALA A 52 8.94 -14.31 5.57
N ASN A 53 8.40 -13.35 6.33
CA ASN A 53 7.08 -13.50 6.91
C ASN A 53 6.01 -12.95 5.95
N ARG A 54 5.25 -13.85 5.34
CA ARG A 54 4.27 -13.53 4.32
C ARG A 54 3.11 -14.53 4.30
N ALA A 55 1.92 -14.00 4.11
CA ALA A 55 0.75 -14.74 3.65
C ALA A 55 0.23 -14.03 2.39
N THR A 56 0.06 -14.75 1.28
CA THR A 56 -0.33 -14.12 0.01
C THR A 56 -1.83 -13.83 0.00
N GLY A 57 -2.24 -12.61 -0.36
CA GLY A 57 -3.63 -12.22 -0.57
C GLY A 57 -3.90 -11.95 -2.06
N THR A 58 -5.05 -12.40 -2.54
CA THR A 58 -5.46 -12.23 -3.96
C THR A 58 -6.09 -10.86 -4.25
N ARG A 59 -6.61 -10.16 -3.24
CA ARG A 59 -7.31 -8.87 -3.37
C ARG A 59 -6.59 -7.75 -2.63
N ILE A 60 -6.16 -8.00 -1.39
CA ILE A 60 -5.56 -7.00 -0.51
C ILE A 60 -4.28 -7.55 0.10
N MET A 61 -3.22 -6.75 0.13
CA MET A 61 -1.95 -7.07 0.77
C MET A 61 -1.53 -5.94 1.70
N PHE A 62 -1.38 -6.24 3.00
CA PHE A 62 -0.79 -5.33 3.97
C PHE A 62 0.72 -5.53 4.05
N MET A 63 1.50 -4.50 3.77
CA MET A 63 2.95 -4.61 3.71
C MET A 63 3.62 -3.63 4.65
N THR A 64 4.81 -3.94 5.16
CA THR A 64 5.65 -2.84 5.67
C THR A 64 6.25 -2.04 4.51
N ASP A 65 6.54 -0.77 4.74
CA ASP A 65 7.22 0.07 3.73
C ASP A 65 8.49 -0.61 3.19
N ALA A 66 9.32 -1.13 4.11
CA ALA A 66 10.53 -1.86 3.74
C ALA A 66 10.26 -3.15 2.95
N ALA A 67 9.13 -3.83 3.18
CA ALA A 67 8.76 -5.00 2.39
C ALA A 67 8.36 -4.62 0.96
N LEU A 68 7.67 -3.50 0.78
CA LEU A 68 7.33 -2.99 -0.55
C LEU A 68 8.57 -2.53 -1.33
N ILE A 69 9.51 -1.85 -0.67
CA ILE A 69 10.81 -1.47 -1.27
C ILE A 69 11.57 -2.71 -1.75
N ARG A 70 11.56 -3.81 -0.98
CA ARG A 70 12.19 -5.07 -1.43
C ARG A 70 11.44 -5.71 -2.60
N GLU A 71 10.12 -5.65 -2.61
CA GLU A 71 9.33 -6.18 -3.71
C GLU A 71 9.60 -5.40 -5.00
N SER A 72 9.74 -4.08 -4.93
CA SER A 72 10.05 -3.25 -6.12
C SER A 72 11.46 -3.48 -6.67
N GLN A 73 12.41 -3.93 -5.84
CA GLN A 73 13.72 -4.37 -6.34
C GLN A 73 13.62 -5.66 -7.18
N ARG A 74 12.64 -6.52 -6.88
CA ARG A 74 12.41 -7.78 -7.61
C ARG A 74 11.52 -7.58 -8.84
N ASP A 75 10.47 -6.77 -8.70
CA ASP A 75 9.59 -6.35 -9.79
C ASP A 75 9.48 -4.81 -9.79
N PRO A 76 10.37 -4.12 -10.51
CA PRO A 76 10.38 -2.65 -10.57
C PRO A 76 9.10 -2.04 -11.13
N SER A 77 8.31 -2.81 -11.89
CA SER A 77 7.07 -2.31 -12.48
C SER A 77 5.86 -2.45 -11.56
N LEU A 78 5.97 -3.31 -10.54
CA LEU A 78 4.89 -3.67 -9.62
C LEU A 78 3.54 -3.92 -10.33
N LYS A 79 3.57 -4.54 -11.52
CA LYS A 79 2.44 -4.60 -12.46
C LYS A 79 1.15 -5.17 -11.87
N ARG A 80 1.28 -6.10 -10.92
CA ARG A 80 0.12 -6.70 -10.24
C ARG A 80 -0.62 -5.71 -9.37
N ILE A 81 0.07 -4.72 -8.80
CA ILE A 81 -0.51 -3.71 -7.92
C ILE A 81 -1.19 -2.66 -8.80
N ARG A 82 -2.49 -2.49 -8.59
CA ARG A 82 -3.28 -1.42 -9.24
C ARG A 82 -3.44 -0.21 -8.33
N VAL A 83 -3.57 -0.43 -7.02
CA VAL A 83 -3.68 0.65 -6.04
C VAL A 83 -2.64 0.46 -4.94
N LEU A 84 -1.83 1.49 -4.71
CA LEU A 84 -0.92 1.59 -3.57
C LEU A 84 -1.47 2.62 -2.58
N ILE A 85 -1.82 2.16 -1.39
CA ILE A 85 -2.19 2.99 -0.25
C ILE A 85 -0.97 3.10 0.65
N ILE A 86 -0.50 4.33 0.90
CA ILE A 86 0.59 4.64 1.83
C ILE A 86 -0.09 5.20 3.09
N ASP A 87 -0.25 4.36 4.10
CA ASP A 87 -0.93 4.73 5.34
C ASP A 87 0.06 5.24 6.39
N GLU A 88 -0.44 6.03 7.34
CA GLU A 88 0.34 6.64 8.41
C GLU A 88 1.57 7.42 7.91
N ALA A 89 1.43 8.13 6.78
CA ALA A 89 2.54 8.91 6.21
C ALA A 89 3.03 10.06 7.13
N HIS A 90 2.36 10.28 8.27
CA HIS A 90 2.83 11.18 9.32
C HIS A 90 3.98 10.62 10.17
N GLU A 91 4.23 9.31 10.18
CA GLU A 91 5.32 8.71 10.95
C GLU A 91 6.71 9.07 10.41
N ARG A 92 6.79 9.70 9.23
CA ARG A 92 8.00 10.29 8.61
C ARG A 92 9.22 9.38 8.71
N SER A 93 9.04 8.10 8.38
CA SER A 93 10.16 7.16 8.30
C SER A 93 10.86 7.31 6.94
N LEU A 94 12.18 7.07 6.91
CA LEU A 94 12.95 7.05 5.67
C LEU A 94 12.34 6.09 4.62
N ASN A 95 11.83 4.93 5.07
CA ASN A 95 11.21 3.97 4.16
C ASN A 95 9.91 4.53 3.57
N THR A 96 9.11 5.23 4.36
CA THR A 96 7.87 5.87 3.88
C THR A 96 8.18 6.90 2.80
N ASP A 97 9.20 7.74 3.02
CA ASP A 97 9.64 8.74 2.03
C ASP A 97 10.15 8.08 0.73
N ILE A 98 10.90 6.99 0.85
CA ILE A 98 11.34 6.20 -0.32
C ILE A 98 10.13 5.62 -1.06
N VAL A 99 9.13 5.08 -0.35
CA VAL A 99 7.90 4.56 -0.97
C VAL A 99 7.13 5.66 -1.69
N ILE A 100 7.02 6.85 -1.10
CA ILE A 100 6.39 8.02 -1.73
C ILE A 100 7.16 8.40 -3.02
N GLY A 101 8.48 8.50 -2.96
CA GLY A 101 9.30 8.82 -4.14
C GLY A 101 9.20 7.78 -5.24
N MET A 102 9.26 6.50 -4.88
CA MET A 102 9.05 5.38 -5.80
C MET A 102 7.66 5.43 -6.44
N SER A 103 6.62 5.75 -5.66
CA SER A 103 5.25 5.83 -6.17
C SER A 103 5.08 6.93 -7.23
N LYS A 104 5.81 8.05 -7.11
CA LYS A 104 5.83 9.12 -8.13
C LYS A 104 6.43 8.60 -9.44
N LEU A 105 7.54 7.86 -9.39
CA LEU A 105 8.16 7.27 -10.57
C LEU A 105 7.24 6.23 -11.22
N LEU A 106 6.56 5.41 -10.41
CA LEU A 106 5.59 4.44 -10.90
C LEU A 106 4.40 5.12 -11.58
N LEU A 107 3.85 6.20 -11.02
CA LEU A 107 2.77 6.98 -11.65
C LEU A 107 3.19 7.53 -13.02
N GLN A 108 4.44 7.94 -13.19
CA GLN A 108 4.96 8.40 -14.49
C GLN A 108 5.10 7.25 -15.50
N GLN A 109 5.47 6.06 -15.03
CA GLN A 109 5.62 4.86 -15.87
C GLN A 109 4.28 4.18 -16.21
N ARG A 110 3.29 4.33 -15.33
CA ARG A 110 1.99 3.63 -15.33
C ARG A 110 0.81 4.60 -15.09
N PRO A 111 0.63 5.62 -15.93
CA PRO A 111 -0.36 6.67 -15.69
C PRO A 111 -1.82 6.19 -15.74
N ASP A 112 -2.11 5.12 -16.48
CA ASP A 112 -3.48 4.67 -16.76
C ASP A 112 -3.96 3.50 -15.86
N ASP A 113 -3.02 2.78 -15.24
CA ASP A 113 -3.31 1.51 -14.56
C ASP A 113 -2.73 1.41 -13.13
N PHE A 114 -2.19 2.50 -12.59
CA PHE A 114 -1.68 2.58 -11.24
C PHE A 114 -2.20 3.83 -10.51
N TYR A 115 -2.67 3.62 -9.28
CA TYR A 115 -3.22 4.67 -8.42
C TYR A 115 -2.50 4.69 -7.08
N VAL A 116 -2.27 5.89 -6.56
CA VAL A 116 -1.63 6.10 -5.25
C VAL A 116 -2.58 6.86 -4.34
N VAL A 117 -2.79 6.37 -3.13
CA VAL A 117 -3.50 7.08 -2.07
C VAL A 117 -2.56 7.27 -0.89
N ILE A 118 -2.44 8.50 -0.40
CA ILE A 118 -1.61 8.82 0.76
C ILE A 118 -2.54 9.19 1.91
N ALA A 119 -2.56 8.37 2.95
CA ALA A 119 -3.38 8.56 4.14
C ALA A 119 -2.49 9.00 5.31
N SER A 120 -2.93 10.04 6.02
CA SER A 120 -2.17 10.61 7.14
C SER A 120 -3.02 11.54 7.98
N ALA A 121 -2.82 11.50 9.30
CA ALA A 121 -3.57 12.31 10.26
C ALA A 121 -3.13 13.78 10.31
N THR A 122 -1.88 14.10 9.96
CA THR A 122 -1.27 15.43 10.22
C THR A 122 -0.48 16.00 9.04
N ILE A 123 -0.76 15.51 7.83
CA ILE A 123 -0.01 15.89 6.63
C ILE A 123 -0.34 17.30 6.14
N ASN A 124 0.64 17.99 5.56
CA ASN A 124 0.39 19.21 4.79
C ASN A 124 0.10 18.80 3.34
N PRO A 125 -1.16 18.88 2.86
CA PRO A 125 -1.53 18.41 1.53
C PRO A 125 -0.84 19.20 0.42
N THR A 126 -0.60 20.49 0.62
CA THR A 126 0.04 21.37 -0.38
C THR A 126 1.44 20.88 -0.77
N ARG A 127 2.24 20.43 0.20
CA ARG A 127 3.58 19.90 -0.08
C ARG A 127 3.53 18.62 -0.91
N PHE A 128 2.53 17.77 -0.66
CA PHE A 128 2.34 16.54 -1.42
C PHE A 128 1.83 16.81 -2.83
N LEU A 129 0.88 17.72 -3.00
CA LEU A 129 0.40 18.12 -4.32
C LEU A 129 1.54 18.69 -5.17
N GLN A 130 2.37 19.57 -4.60
CA GLN A 130 3.58 20.06 -5.26
C GLN A 130 4.56 18.94 -5.60
N PHE A 131 4.82 18.02 -4.66
CA PHE A 131 5.72 16.89 -4.91
C PHE A 131 5.23 16.00 -6.07
N PHE A 132 3.93 15.77 -6.21
CA PHE A 132 3.34 14.96 -7.27
C PHE A 132 2.98 15.75 -8.54
N ASP A 133 3.44 17.00 -8.67
CA ASP A 133 3.16 17.88 -9.81
C ASP A 133 1.64 18.03 -10.08
N ARG A 134 0.84 18.09 -9.01
CA ARG A 134 -0.62 18.25 -9.06
C ARG A 134 -1.04 19.69 -8.74
N PRO A 135 -2.09 20.21 -9.40
CA PRO A 135 -2.69 21.49 -9.03
C PRO A 135 -3.30 21.41 -7.62
N GLN A 136 -3.47 22.57 -6.98
CA GLN A 136 -4.23 22.70 -5.73
C GLN A 136 -5.73 22.48 -5.95
#